data_AF-A0A539DMV8-F1
#
_entry.id   AF-A0A539DMV8-F1
#
_cell.length_a   1.000
_cell.length_b   1.000
_cell.length_c   1.000
_cell.angle_alpha   90.00
_cell.angle_beta   90.00
_cell.angle_gamma   90.00
#
_symmetry.space_group_name_H-M   'P 1'
#
loop_
_entity.id
_entity.type
_entity.pdbx_description
1 polymer ?
#
loop_
_entity_poly.entity_id
_entity_poly.type
_entity_poly.pdbx_seq_one_letter_code
_entity_poly.pdbx_strand_id
1 'polypeptide(L)'
;SAITVPLAAPSGGAGAAGQTAAGPITITQPLDGLHSVITEVGISIDGNEQVVPVPAPDGSGRSTIDVGDTTGSSLTITITAVSPAITIDRRFAEPVQLPASIAEITGLAIAAPTAVDVDGCHYDLLAVDGEPLGVTFGSDAFAALLRGEAVDVGLCDGAPLVLGPGTHRLTSTANSTGVQVDQVVLRSGFETTGTPRPGRPSVEVERTRTSRQVTVGPCPDGCWVILGEGYNQAWTATDAAGADLGAPTQIDGGFNGWWLEPSDQARPITMQWSPQRGLTIALIVAFTAVLGCIALAVGSWRRRSTASAPRQLVADPPLLALVADRHGHATAAATAGGLIVISALVIDPRWGLLAVVPAVLTVLLRRPALLGWCAAPITATFGLWV
;
A
#
# COMPACT_ATOMS: atom_id res chain seq x y z
N SER A 1 12.79 35.58 12.52
CA SER A 1 13.94 34.68 12.24
C SER A 1 15.18 35.52 12.01
N ALA A 2 16.34 35.10 12.52
CA ALA A 2 17.62 35.82 12.38
C ALA A 2 18.67 34.91 11.71
N ILE A 3 19.46 35.47 10.79
CA ILE A 3 20.56 34.79 10.09
C ILE A 3 21.85 35.57 10.40
N THR A 4 22.92 34.90 10.84
CA THR A 4 24.22 35.52 11.13
C THR A 4 25.30 34.91 10.25
N VAL A 5 26.12 35.74 9.58
CA VAL A 5 27.17 35.28 8.66
C VAL A 5 28.48 36.05 8.92
N PRO A 6 29.64 35.37 8.92
CA PRO A 6 30.94 36.04 8.94
C PRO A 6 31.27 36.70 7.59
N LEU A 7 31.89 37.87 7.63
CA LEU A 7 32.29 38.62 6.43
C LEU A 7 33.72 38.27 5.99
N ALA A 8 34.01 38.38 4.68
CA ALA A 8 35.33 38.02 4.13
C ALA A 8 36.39 39.09 4.39
N ALA A 9 37.64 38.67 4.61
CA ALA A 9 38.80 39.56 4.60
C ALA A 9 39.19 39.96 3.16
N PRO A 10 39.64 41.21 2.90
CA PRO A 10 40.08 41.60 1.57
C PRO A 10 41.37 40.86 1.16
N SER A 11 41.39 40.37 -0.08
CA SER A 11 42.58 39.76 -0.67
C SER A 11 43.60 40.82 -1.07
N GLY A 12 44.46 41.23 -0.14
CA GLY A 12 45.67 41.98 -0.46
C GLY A 12 46.13 42.98 0.60
N GLY A 13 47.37 42.78 1.08
CA GLY A 13 48.21 43.84 1.67
C GLY A 13 48.03 44.08 3.16
N ALA A 14 49.09 43.85 3.92
CA ALA A 14 49.19 44.25 5.32
C ALA A 14 49.01 45.78 5.44
N GLY A 15 47.99 46.20 6.21
CA GLY A 15 47.88 47.57 6.70
C GLY A 15 46.62 48.34 6.31
N ALA A 16 45.44 47.87 6.72
CA ALA A 16 44.29 48.71 7.12
C ALA A 16 43.20 47.81 7.72
N ALA A 17 42.87 47.99 9.00
CA ALA A 17 41.74 47.34 9.63
C ALA A 17 40.45 48.04 9.18
N GLY A 18 39.63 47.34 8.39
CA GLY A 18 38.32 47.78 7.95
C GLY A 18 37.76 46.82 6.89
N GLN A 19 36.95 45.85 7.32
CA GLN A 19 36.29 44.88 6.45
C GLN A 19 35.07 45.53 5.80
N THR A 20 35.10 45.86 4.50
CA THR A 20 33.97 46.52 3.84
C THR A 20 32.81 45.55 3.63
N ALA A 21 31.70 45.80 4.31
CA ALA A 21 30.47 45.09 4.07
C ALA A 21 29.34 46.08 4.07
N ALA A 22 29.28 46.93 3.03
CA ALA A 22 28.02 47.53 2.69
C ALA A 22 28.04 48.23 1.33
N GLY A 23 27.20 47.72 0.46
CA GLY A 23 26.56 48.43 -0.64
C GLY A 23 25.09 47.98 -0.63
N PRO A 24 24.31 48.25 -1.67
CA PRO A 24 22.96 47.70 -1.76
C PRO A 24 22.98 46.17 -1.63
N ILE A 25 22.27 45.63 -0.65
CA ILE A 25 22.07 44.19 -0.48
C ILE A 25 20.78 43.83 -1.20
N THR A 26 20.77 42.73 -1.94
CA THR A 26 19.54 42.20 -2.52
C THR A 26 19.19 40.90 -1.82
N ILE A 27 17.99 40.84 -1.24
CA ILE A 27 17.38 39.59 -0.77
C ILE A 27 16.44 39.06 -1.85
N THR A 28 16.49 37.75 -2.09
CA THR A 28 15.55 37.06 -2.96
C THR A 28 14.55 36.31 -2.08
N GLN A 29 13.27 36.58 -2.28
CA GLN A 29 12.17 36.01 -1.51
C GLN A 29 11.39 35.00 -2.39
N PRO A 30 10.96 33.84 -1.85
CA PRO A 30 10.07 32.95 -2.59
C PRO A 30 8.72 33.61 -2.88
N LEU A 31 8.28 33.57 -4.14
CA LEU A 31 6.97 34.04 -4.59
C LEU A 31 6.04 32.87 -4.97
N ASP A 32 5.94 31.88 -4.09
CA ASP A 32 5.26 30.60 -4.32
C ASP A 32 3.86 30.51 -3.70
N GLY A 33 3.40 31.56 -3.01
CA GLY A 33 2.14 31.55 -2.26
C GLY A 33 2.16 30.70 -1.00
N LEU A 34 3.31 30.13 -0.63
CA LEU A 34 3.54 29.38 0.60
C LEU A 34 4.30 30.20 1.65
N HIS A 35 4.62 31.46 1.34
CA HIS A 35 5.36 32.36 2.21
C HIS A 35 4.70 33.75 2.32
N SER A 36 4.85 34.37 3.49
CA SER A 36 4.56 35.80 3.71
C SER A 36 5.67 36.66 3.10
N VAL A 37 5.31 37.82 2.55
CA VAL A 37 6.27 38.73 1.91
C VAL A 37 6.95 39.59 2.98
N ILE A 38 8.28 39.65 2.98
CA ILE A 38 9.05 40.48 3.91
C ILE A 38 8.87 41.96 3.55
N THR A 39 8.53 42.78 4.56
CA THR A 39 8.35 44.23 4.40
C THR A 39 9.35 45.04 5.22
N GLU A 40 10.04 44.40 6.17
CA GLU A 40 11.05 45.06 7.00
C GLU A 40 12.07 44.04 7.54
N VAL A 41 13.32 44.47 7.61
CA VAL A 41 14.40 43.71 8.25
C VAL A 41 15.16 44.57 9.25
N GLY A 42 15.55 43.98 10.37
CA GLY A 42 16.60 44.50 11.25
C GLY A 42 17.96 44.01 10.77
N ILE A 43 18.90 44.92 10.61
CA ILE A 43 20.28 44.66 10.21
C ILE A 43 21.18 45.01 11.40
N SER A 44 21.97 44.06 11.88
CA SER A 44 22.97 44.27 12.93
C SER A 44 24.37 44.00 12.37
N ILE A 45 25.28 44.98 12.45
CA ILE A 45 26.69 44.83 12.05
C ILE A 45 27.57 45.05 13.28
N ASP A 46 28.26 44.00 13.72
CA ASP A 46 29.07 43.99 14.96
C ASP A 46 28.32 44.60 16.18
N GLY A 47 27.00 44.37 16.27
CA GLY A 47 26.13 44.85 17.34
C GLY A 47 25.47 46.22 17.11
N ASN A 48 25.80 46.93 16.03
CA ASN A 48 25.10 48.15 15.63
C ASN A 48 23.85 47.82 14.82
N GLU A 49 22.68 48.08 15.39
CA GLU A 49 21.39 47.75 14.78
C GLU A 49 20.76 48.91 14.03
N GLN A 50 20.21 48.62 12.86
CA GLN A 50 19.34 49.51 12.09
C GLN A 50 18.16 48.74 11.53
N VAL A 51 17.00 49.38 11.42
CA VAL A 51 15.80 48.81 10.81
C VAL A 51 15.66 49.38 9.40
N VAL A 52 15.51 48.51 8.42
CA VAL A 52 15.48 48.87 7.01
C VAL A 52 14.18 48.37 6.37
N PRO A 53 13.37 49.26 5.76
CA PRO A 53 12.19 48.84 5.02
C PRO A 53 12.60 48.03 3.80
N VAL A 54 11.87 46.95 3.52
CA VAL A 54 12.09 46.10 2.36
C VAL A 54 11.06 46.46 1.29
N PRO A 55 11.48 46.96 0.12
CA PRO A 55 10.58 47.21 -1.00
C PRO A 55 9.89 45.93 -1.46
N ALA A 56 8.70 46.07 -2.06
CA ALA A 56 8.01 44.95 -2.67
C ALA A 56 8.92 44.24 -3.68
N PRO A 57 8.96 42.89 -3.68
CA PRO A 57 9.83 42.13 -4.57
C PRO A 57 9.41 42.32 -6.03
N ASP A 58 10.40 42.29 -6.93
CA ASP A 58 10.15 42.25 -8.37
C ASP A 58 9.60 40.88 -8.84
N GLY A 59 9.38 40.72 -10.14
CA GLY A 59 8.87 39.48 -10.72
C GLY A 59 9.76 38.24 -10.52
N SER A 60 11.01 38.42 -10.09
CA SER A 60 11.94 37.35 -9.72
C SER A 60 12.10 37.15 -8.21
N GLY A 61 11.30 37.85 -7.40
CA GLY A 61 11.37 37.78 -5.94
C GLY A 61 12.42 38.69 -5.31
N ARG A 62 13.10 39.54 -6.08
CA ARG A 62 14.23 40.33 -5.58
C ARG A 62 13.77 41.65 -4.96
N SER A 63 14.30 41.95 -3.77
CA SER A 63 14.16 43.24 -3.09
C SER A 63 15.54 43.77 -2.74
N THR A 64 15.89 44.95 -3.26
CA THR A 64 17.16 45.62 -2.92
C THR A 64 16.94 46.60 -1.78
N ILE A 65 17.76 46.47 -0.75
CA ILE A 65 17.79 47.34 0.42
C ILE A 65 19.13 48.07 0.49
N ASP A 66 19.07 49.33 0.88
CA ASP A 66 20.26 50.13 1.17
C ASP A 66 20.54 50.05 2.66
N VAL A 67 21.75 49.62 3.02
CA VAL A 67 22.21 49.49 4.40
C VAL A 67 23.24 50.57 4.76
N GLY A 68 23.52 51.52 3.85
CA GLY A 68 24.56 52.55 3.98
C GLY A 68 25.97 51.95 3.97
N ASP A 69 27.02 52.76 3.77
CA ASP A 69 28.41 52.27 3.76
C ASP A 69 28.88 51.92 5.19
N THR A 70 28.96 50.63 5.51
CA THR A 70 29.34 50.09 6.82
C THR A 70 30.42 49.01 6.68
N THR A 71 31.28 48.89 7.68
CA THR A 71 32.34 47.88 7.74
C THR A 71 32.17 47.06 9.02
N GLY A 72 32.41 45.76 8.97
CA GLY A 72 32.25 44.88 10.12
C GLY A 72 32.72 43.45 9.87
N SER A 73 32.74 42.65 10.92
CA SER A 73 33.16 41.24 10.90
C SER A 73 32.01 40.24 10.89
N SER A 74 30.85 40.67 11.40
CA SER A 74 29.63 39.88 11.51
C SER A 74 28.42 40.70 11.08
N LEU A 75 27.54 40.07 10.29
CA LEU A 75 26.27 40.63 9.87
C LEU A 75 25.14 39.72 10.33
N THR A 76 24.14 40.27 11.01
CA THR A 76 22.89 39.59 11.34
C THR A 76 21.73 40.28 10.64
N ILE A 77 20.92 39.50 9.92
CA ILE A 77 19.68 39.95 9.29
C ILE A 77 18.51 39.27 9.98
N THR A 78 17.59 40.07 10.51
CA THR A 78 16.39 39.62 11.21
C THR A 78 15.15 40.10 10.48
N ILE A 79 14.24 39.20 10.11
CA ILE A 79 12.93 39.59 9.58
C ILE A 79 12.10 40.16 10.73
N THR A 80 11.78 41.45 10.68
CA THR A 80 11.05 42.17 11.74
C THR A 80 9.58 42.42 11.38
N ALA A 81 9.26 42.57 10.10
CA ALA A 81 7.88 42.68 9.63
C ALA A 81 7.65 42.01 8.28
N VAL A 82 6.39 41.58 8.07
CA VAL A 82 5.93 40.91 6.86
C VAL A 82 4.53 41.41 6.48
N SER A 83 4.21 41.33 5.19
CA SER A 83 2.83 41.29 4.70
C SER A 83 2.34 39.85 4.80
N PRO A 84 1.41 39.54 5.73
CA PRO A 84 1.07 38.17 6.09
C PRO A 84 0.27 37.48 4.97
N ALA A 85 0.72 36.30 4.58
CA ALA A 85 -0.07 35.35 3.83
C ALA A 85 -0.70 34.34 4.79
N ILE A 86 -2.00 34.05 4.64
CA ILE A 86 -2.74 33.15 5.53
C ILE A 86 -3.17 31.91 4.76
N THR A 87 -3.01 30.74 5.39
CA THR A 87 -3.60 29.48 4.91
C THR A 87 -4.47 28.86 5.99
N ILE A 88 -5.20 27.79 5.67
CA ILE A 88 -5.95 27.01 6.64
C ILE A 88 -5.15 25.76 6.98
N ASP A 89 -4.87 25.55 8.26
CA ASP A 89 -4.20 24.34 8.74
C ASP A 89 -5.08 23.11 8.45
N ARG A 90 -4.49 22.10 7.81
CA ARG A 90 -5.25 20.91 7.35
C ARG A 90 -5.67 19.97 8.47
N ARG A 91 -5.00 20.05 9.63
CA ARG A 91 -5.22 19.17 10.78
C ARG A 91 -6.27 19.75 11.72
N PHE A 92 -6.30 21.06 11.90
CA PHE A 92 -7.16 21.76 12.86
C PHE A 92 -8.18 22.71 12.23
N ALA A 93 -8.10 22.96 10.91
CA ALA A 93 -9.00 23.85 10.16
C ALA A 93 -8.98 25.32 10.64
N GLU A 94 -7.87 25.75 11.24
CA GLU A 94 -7.69 27.11 11.75
C GLU A 94 -6.88 27.97 10.76
N PRO A 95 -7.14 29.29 10.68
CA PRO A 95 -6.30 30.19 9.91
C PRO A 95 -4.92 30.31 10.56
N VAL A 96 -3.87 30.02 9.81
CA VAL A 96 -2.48 30.14 10.25
C VAL A 96 -1.69 31.02 9.27
N GLN A 97 -0.84 31.88 9.83
CA GLN A 97 0.06 32.70 9.03
C GLN A 97 1.20 31.85 8.48
N LEU A 98 1.46 31.99 7.19
CA LEU A 98 2.57 31.36 6.48
C LEU A 98 3.91 31.99 6.88
N PRO A 99 5.00 31.20 6.94
CA PRO A 99 6.33 31.70 7.29
C PRO A 99 6.84 32.72 6.25
N ALA A 100 7.83 33.54 6.62
CA ALA A 100 8.63 34.30 5.65
C ALA A 100 10.00 33.65 5.49
N SER A 101 10.58 33.75 4.30
CA SER A 101 11.84 33.09 3.95
C SER A 101 12.69 33.97 3.02
N ILE A 102 14.00 33.81 3.11
CA ILE A 102 15.00 34.41 2.21
C ILE A 102 15.68 33.24 1.48
N ALA A 103 15.55 33.19 0.16
CA ALA A 103 16.14 32.16 -0.69
C ALA A 103 17.61 32.46 -1.02
N GLU A 104 17.95 33.73 -1.20
CA GLU A 104 19.30 34.16 -1.55
C GLU A 104 19.59 35.55 -0.98
N ILE A 105 20.85 35.82 -0.69
CA ILE A 105 21.35 37.14 -0.31
C ILE A 105 22.55 37.44 -1.20
N THR A 106 22.48 38.53 -1.97
CA THR A 106 23.53 38.98 -2.88
C THR A 106 23.94 40.41 -2.58
N GLY A 107 25.10 40.83 -3.10
CA GLY A 107 25.68 42.14 -2.80
C GLY A 107 26.55 42.18 -1.53
N LEU A 108 26.83 41.01 -0.94
CA LEU A 108 27.72 40.85 0.21
C LEU A 108 29.01 40.11 -0.18
N ALA A 109 30.14 40.60 0.31
CA ALA A 109 31.41 39.88 0.27
C ALA A 109 31.51 38.93 1.48
N ILE A 110 30.92 37.74 1.35
CA ILE A 110 31.00 36.69 2.37
C ILE A 110 32.16 35.74 2.05
N ALA A 111 32.77 35.16 3.08
CA ALA A 111 33.76 34.11 2.87
C ALA A 111 33.07 32.90 2.21
N ALA A 112 33.69 32.34 1.17
CA ALA A 112 33.18 31.11 0.58
C ALA A 112 33.13 30.03 1.67
N PRO A 113 32.03 29.26 1.78
CA PRO A 113 31.99 28.14 2.71
C PRO A 113 33.12 27.17 2.37
N THR A 114 33.75 26.61 3.41
CA THR A 114 34.72 25.53 3.23
C THR A 114 34.01 24.39 2.50
N ALA A 115 34.57 23.95 1.37
CA ALA A 115 34.05 22.78 0.68
C ALA A 115 34.07 21.60 1.66
N VAL A 116 32.94 20.92 1.80
CA VAL A 116 32.88 19.66 2.54
C VAL A 116 33.54 18.62 1.65
N ASP A 117 34.70 18.14 2.07
CA ASP A 117 35.35 17.01 1.43
C ASP A 117 34.60 15.74 1.83
N VAL A 118 33.81 15.21 0.90
CA VAL A 118 33.20 13.88 1.05
C VAL A 118 34.02 12.79 0.39
N ASP A 119 35.10 13.16 -0.30
CA ASP A 119 35.97 12.21 -0.97
C ASP A 119 36.84 11.50 0.09
N GLY A 120 37.08 10.21 -0.14
CA GLY A 120 37.89 9.37 0.75
C GLY A 120 37.10 8.42 1.63
N CYS A 121 37.78 7.91 2.64
CA CYS A 121 37.34 6.76 3.43
C CYS A 121 36.61 7.15 4.70
N HIS A 122 35.37 6.68 4.81
CA HIS A 122 34.47 6.90 5.95
C HIS A 122 34.41 5.63 6.79
N TYR A 123 34.91 5.70 8.01
CA TYR A 123 34.96 4.59 8.97
C TYR A 123 33.90 4.70 10.07
N ASP A 124 33.05 5.72 10.00
CA ASP A 124 32.06 6.07 11.01
C ASP A 124 30.63 5.66 10.61
N LEU A 125 30.43 5.02 9.46
CA LEU A 125 29.11 4.67 8.94
C LEU A 125 28.67 3.23 9.26
N LEU A 126 29.59 2.28 9.22
CA LEU A 126 29.31 0.85 9.36
C LEU A 126 30.42 0.16 10.17
N ALA A 127 30.03 -0.77 11.04
CA ALA A 127 30.95 -1.61 11.80
C ALA A 127 30.49 -3.07 11.77
N VAL A 128 31.47 -3.98 11.82
CA VAL A 128 31.27 -5.42 11.93
C VAL A 128 31.96 -5.90 13.20
N ASP A 129 31.22 -6.52 14.11
CA ASP A 129 31.68 -6.96 15.42
C ASP A 129 32.35 -5.87 16.27
N GLY A 130 31.97 -4.61 16.04
CA GLY A 130 32.54 -3.44 16.69
C GLY A 130 33.74 -2.83 15.97
N GLU A 131 34.28 -3.49 14.95
CA GLU A 131 35.36 -2.97 14.13
C GLU A 131 34.81 -2.12 12.97
N PRO A 132 35.29 -0.88 12.78
CA PRO A 132 34.91 -0.03 11.66
C PRO A 132 35.15 -0.67 10.29
N LEU A 133 34.12 -0.66 9.43
CA LEU A 133 34.22 -1.04 8.03
C LEU A 133 34.25 0.22 7.16
N GLY A 134 35.42 0.52 6.61
CA GLY A 134 35.63 1.71 5.78
C GLY A 134 34.90 1.64 4.44
N VAL A 135 34.09 2.64 4.14
CA VAL A 135 33.41 2.82 2.85
C VAL A 135 33.87 4.09 2.16
N THR A 136 33.86 4.09 0.83
CA THR A 136 34.22 5.24 0.01
C THR A 136 33.09 5.59 -0.93
N PHE A 137 32.90 6.90 -1.12
CA PHE A 137 31.95 7.45 -2.08
C PHE A 137 32.62 7.71 -3.43
N GLY A 138 31.83 7.70 -4.51
CA GLY A 138 32.26 8.22 -5.81
C GLY A 138 32.21 9.75 -5.85
N SER A 139 32.92 10.36 -6.80
CA SER A 139 33.01 11.82 -6.94
C SER A 139 31.67 12.53 -7.23
N ASP A 140 30.66 11.79 -7.69
CA ASP A 140 29.30 12.28 -7.96
C ASP A 140 28.32 12.05 -6.79
N ALA A 141 28.74 11.31 -5.75
CA ALA A 141 27.90 10.93 -4.63
C ALA A 141 27.34 12.13 -3.88
N PHE A 142 28.12 13.19 -3.71
CA PHE A 142 27.68 14.38 -2.97
C PHE A 142 26.42 15.00 -3.56
N ALA A 143 26.40 15.19 -4.89
CA ALA A 143 25.28 15.80 -5.57
C ALA A 143 24.03 14.91 -5.51
N ALA A 144 24.20 13.59 -5.56
CA ALA A 144 23.12 12.62 -5.39
C ALA A 144 22.56 12.64 -3.95
N LEU A 145 23.44 12.59 -2.94
CA LEU A 145 23.07 12.65 -1.53
C LEU A 145 22.34 13.94 -1.17
N LEU A 146 22.76 15.09 -1.71
CA LEU A 146 22.06 16.36 -1.54
C LEU A 146 20.63 16.36 -2.12
N ARG A 147 20.36 15.54 -3.15
CA ARG A 147 19.01 15.33 -3.68
C ARG A 147 18.21 14.27 -2.93
N GLY A 148 18.79 13.66 -1.89
CA GLY A 148 18.19 12.56 -1.15
C GLY A 148 18.19 11.24 -1.92
N GLU A 149 19.07 11.09 -2.91
CA GLU A 149 19.23 9.85 -3.67
C GLU A 149 20.15 8.87 -2.91
N ALA A 150 19.85 7.57 -3.02
CA ALA A 150 20.75 6.52 -2.53
C ALA A 150 21.97 6.40 -3.46
N VAL A 151 23.13 6.14 -2.88
CA VAL A 151 24.39 5.96 -3.60
C VAL A 151 25.02 4.64 -3.19
N ASP A 152 25.40 3.84 -4.19
CA ASP A 152 26.19 2.62 -3.95
C ASP A 152 27.62 3.01 -3.55
N VAL A 153 28.13 2.40 -2.48
CA VAL A 153 29.47 2.67 -1.94
C VAL A 153 30.41 1.49 -2.16
N GLY A 154 31.69 1.80 -2.36
CA GLY A 154 32.75 0.81 -2.38
C GLY A 154 33.34 0.59 -0.99
N LEU A 155 34.01 -0.56 -0.79
CA LEU A 155 34.89 -0.74 0.35
C LEU A 155 36.20 0.01 0.10
N CYS A 156 36.70 0.67 1.13
CA CYS A 156 37.92 1.48 1.08
C CYS A 156 39.17 0.75 0.60
N ASP A 157 39.36 -0.48 1.08
CA ASP A 157 40.49 -1.33 0.74
C ASP A 157 40.23 -2.22 -0.49
N GLY A 158 38.99 -2.19 -1.01
CA GLY A 158 38.52 -3.08 -2.07
C GLY A 158 38.57 -4.57 -1.71
N ALA A 159 38.87 -4.92 -0.46
CA ALA A 159 39.03 -6.30 -0.03
C ALA A 159 37.67 -6.89 0.38
N PRO A 160 37.39 -8.16 0.07
CA PRO A 160 36.15 -8.78 0.52
C PRO A 160 36.13 -8.92 2.04
N LEU A 161 34.97 -8.67 2.65
CA LEU A 161 34.75 -8.92 4.07
C LEU A 161 34.83 -10.42 4.36
N VAL A 162 35.81 -10.84 5.16
CA VAL A 162 36.00 -12.24 5.58
C VAL A 162 35.36 -12.45 6.94
N LEU A 163 34.31 -13.26 6.99
CA LEU A 163 33.61 -13.64 8.23
C LEU A 163 33.84 -15.12 8.52
N GLY A 164 34.11 -15.43 9.79
CA GLY A 164 34.20 -16.81 10.27
C GLY A 164 32.83 -17.47 10.41
N PRO A 165 32.78 -18.76 10.79
CA PRO A 165 31.53 -19.36 11.23
C PRO A 165 31.09 -18.75 12.56
N GLY A 166 29.82 -18.41 12.69
CA GLY A 166 29.25 -17.93 13.95
C GLY A 166 28.29 -16.76 13.77
N THR A 167 27.98 -16.11 14.89
CA THR A 167 27.17 -14.90 14.92
C THR A 167 28.07 -13.69 14.77
N HIS A 168 27.80 -12.89 13.74
CA HIS A 168 28.42 -11.60 13.51
C HIS A 168 27.39 -10.48 13.70
N ARG A 169 27.82 -9.34 14.21
CA ARG A 169 26.99 -8.16 14.40
C ARG A 169 27.37 -7.08 13.42
N LEU A 170 26.42 -6.65 12.59
CA LEU A 170 26.55 -5.43 11.80
C LEU A 170 25.87 -4.29 12.54
N THR A 171 26.52 -3.13 12.58
CA THR A 171 26.01 -1.93 13.22
C THR A 171 26.23 -0.74 12.31
N SER A 172 25.16 -0.03 11.96
CA SER A 172 25.24 1.26 11.29
C SER A 172 25.14 2.38 12.31
N THR A 173 25.77 3.51 11.99
CA THR A 173 25.67 4.70 12.82
C THR A 173 24.38 5.46 12.50
N ALA A 174 23.64 5.83 13.54
CA ALA A 174 22.42 6.61 13.38
C ALA A 174 22.73 8.12 13.37
N ASN A 175 22.33 8.80 12.30
CA ASN A 175 22.06 10.24 12.17
C ASN A 175 23.10 11.25 12.68
N SER A 176 24.35 10.85 12.90
CA SER A 176 25.41 11.75 13.41
C SER A 176 26.36 12.26 12.32
N THR A 177 26.39 11.62 11.16
CA THR A 177 27.34 11.89 10.07
C THR A 177 26.73 12.66 8.90
N GLY A 178 25.42 12.93 8.93
CA GLY A 178 24.68 13.50 7.81
C GLY A 178 24.38 12.51 6.68
N VAL A 179 24.94 11.29 6.73
CA VAL A 179 24.67 10.18 5.81
C VAL A 179 24.06 9.02 6.58
N GLN A 180 23.01 8.41 6.04
CA GLN A 180 22.37 7.25 6.63
C GLN A 180 22.62 6.01 5.76
N VAL A 181 22.94 4.89 6.41
CA VAL A 181 22.99 3.59 5.76
C VAL A 181 21.57 3.12 5.50
N ASP A 182 21.15 3.11 4.23
CA ASP A 182 19.83 2.66 3.79
C ASP A 182 19.75 1.13 3.70
N GLN A 183 20.77 0.50 3.08
CA GLN A 183 20.80 -0.94 2.86
C GLN A 183 22.22 -1.50 3.04
N VAL A 184 22.31 -2.68 3.64
CA VAL A 184 23.52 -3.49 3.66
C VAL A 184 23.23 -4.83 2.98
N VAL A 185 24.00 -5.14 1.93
CA VAL A 185 23.87 -6.40 1.19
C VAL A 185 25.14 -7.22 1.36
N LEU A 186 25.03 -8.35 2.05
CA LEU A 186 26.13 -9.32 2.18
C LEU A 186 26.00 -10.39 1.10
N ARG A 187 27.00 -10.47 0.22
CA ARG A 187 27.06 -11.48 -0.86
C ARG A 187 28.36 -12.27 -0.73
N SER A 188 28.25 -13.59 -0.56
CA SER A 188 29.41 -14.47 -0.57
C SER A 188 29.84 -14.75 -2.01
N GLY A 189 30.99 -14.21 -2.44
CA GLY A 189 31.96 -14.70 -3.44
C GLY A 189 31.52 -15.35 -4.77
N PHE A 190 30.24 -15.48 -5.05
CA PHE A 190 29.70 -15.82 -6.34
C PHE A 190 29.30 -14.49 -6.96
N GLU A 191 30.26 -13.87 -7.66
CA GLU A 191 29.87 -13.34 -8.95
C GLU A 191 29.34 -14.54 -9.74
N THR A 192 28.06 -14.84 -9.61
CA THR A 192 27.32 -15.08 -10.83
C THR A 192 27.54 -13.81 -11.63
N THR A 193 28.53 -13.83 -12.52
CA THR A 193 28.36 -13.23 -13.84
C THR A 193 27.02 -13.80 -14.26
N GLY A 194 25.96 -13.03 -13.96
CA GLY A 194 24.61 -13.54 -14.05
C GLY A 194 24.50 -14.02 -15.47
N THR A 195 24.34 -15.33 -15.66
CA THR A 195 23.89 -15.83 -16.94
C THR A 195 22.72 -14.93 -17.29
N PRO A 196 22.78 -14.17 -18.41
CA PRO A 196 21.83 -13.11 -18.68
C PRO A 196 20.46 -13.66 -18.37
N ARG A 197 19.76 -13.06 -17.40
CA ARG A 197 18.48 -13.62 -16.91
C ARG A 197 17.68 -13.89 -18.18
N PRO A 198 17.34 -15.15 -18.50
CA PRO A 198 16.66 -15.45 -19.74
C PRO A 198 15.45 -14.51 -19.81
N GLY A 199 15.27 -13.90 -20.97
CA GLY A 199 14.19 -12.94 -21.17
C GLY A 199 12.89 -13.55 -20.65
N ARG A 200 12.11 -12.77 -19.89
CA ARG A 200 10.83 -13.27 -19.36
C ARG A 200 10.01 -13.79 -20.55
N PRO A 201 9.44 -15.01 -20.49
CA PRO A 201 8.57 -15.49 -21.54
C PRO A 201 7.48 -14.46 -21.83
N SER A 202 7.15 -14.25 -23.10
CA SER A 202 6.02 -13.40 -23.47
C SER A 202 4.75 -13.97 -22.86
N VAL A 203 3.89 -13.11 -22.34
CA VAL A 203 2.61 -13.51 -21.75
C VAL A 203 1.50 -12.69 -22.38
N GLU A 204 0.56 -13.38 -23.02
CA GLU A 204 -0.71 -12.78 -23.46
C GLU A 204 -1.79 -13.15 -22.46
N VAL A 205 -2.59 -12.17 -22.03
CA VAL A 205 -3.58 -12.35 -20.96
C VAL A 205 -4.94 -11.84 -21.39
N GLU A 206 -5.92 -12.73 -21.39
CA GLU A 206 -7.33 -12.38 -21.35
C GLU A 206 -7.87 -12.60 -19.93
N ARG A 207 -8.61 -11.63 -19.40
CA ARG A 207 -9.10 -11.68 -18.02
C ARG A 207 -10.57 -11.35 -17.91
N THR A 208 -11.23 -12.08 -17.03
CA THR A 208 -12.55 -11.78 -16.49
C THR A 208 -12.45 -11.69 -14.96
N ARG A 209 -13.57 -11.44 -14.28
CA ARG A 209 -13.62 -11.41 -12.81
C ARG A 209 -13.22 -12.75 -12.16
N THR A 210 -13.41 -13.88 -12.84
CA THR A 210 -13.25 -15.22 -12.26
C THR A 210 -12.42 -16.17 -13.12
N SER A 211 -11.82 -15.69 -14.20
CA SER A 211 -11.01 -16.49 -15.12
C SER A 211 -9.91 -15.66 -15.75
N ARG A 212 -8.76 -16.28 -15.99
CA ARG A 212 -7.61 -15.72 -16.69
C ARG A 212 -7.13 -16.76 -17.67
N GLN A 213 -7.14 -16.40 -18.94
CA GLN A 213 -6.55 -17.22 -20.00
C GLN A 213 -5.21 -16.59 -20.34
N VAL A 214 -4.16 -17.37 -20.17
CA VAL A 214 -2.80 -16.90 -20.24
C VAL A 214 -2.02 -17.75 -21.23
N THR A 215 -1.55 -17.17 -22.31
CA THR A 215 -0.63 -17.85 -23.22
C THR A 215 0.79 -17.54 -22.81
N VAL A 216 1.46 -18.53 -22.21
CA VAL A 216 2.86 -18.42 -21.79
C VAL A 216 3.74 -18.84 -22.96
N GLY A 217 4.70 -17.99 -23.35
CA GLY A 217 5.69 -18.29 -24.37
C GLY A 217 6.62 -19.47 -24.00
N PRO A 218 7.53 -19.87 -24.90
CA PRO A 218 8.50 -20.93 -24.64
C PRO A 218 9.29 -20.71 -23.33
N CYS A 219 9.46 -21.79 -22.57
CA CYS A 219 10.16 -21.85 -21.30
C CYS A 219 11.02 -23.12 -21.22
N PRO A 220 12.16 -23.18 -21.93
CA PRO A 220 12.95 -24.41 -22.11
C PRO A 220 13.51 -24.98 -20.81
N ASP A 221 13.72 -24.15 -19.79
CA ASP A 221 14.21 -24.59 -18.47
C ASP A 221 13.08 -24.77 -17.43
N GLY A 222 11.83 -24.62 -17.88
CA GLY A 222 10.66 -24.49 -17.01
C GLY A 222 10.53 -23.07 -16.45
N CYS A 223 9.32 -22.71 -16.04
CA CYS A 223 9.08 -21.39 -15.47
C CYS A 223 7.88 -21.38 -14.52
N TRP A 224 7.78 -20.32 -13.72
CA TRP A 224 6.60 -20.07 -12.91
C TRP A 224 5.63 -19.16 -13.67
N VAL A 225 4.37 -19.58 -13.78
CA VAL A 225 3.28 -18.67 -14.13
C VAL A 225 2.70 -18.09 -12.85
N ILE A 226 2.68 -16.76 -12.76
CA ILE A 226 2.27 -16.02 -11.56
C ILE A 226 0.97 -15.27 -11.88
N LEU A 227 -0.06 -15.47 -11.06
CA LEU A 227 -1.37 -14.85 -11.27
C LEU A 227 -1.35 -13.33 -11.02
N GLY A 228 -0.49 -12.85 -10.13
CA GLY A 228 -0.44 -11.45 -9.70
C GLY A 228 -1.58 -11.06 -8.76
N GLU A 229 -2.33 -12.03 -8.24
CA GLU A 229 -3.34 -11.84 -7.20
C GLU A 229 -2.97 -12.62 -5.94
N GLY A 230 -3.36 -12.07 -4.79
CA GLY A 230 -2.99 -12.59 -3.48
C GLY A 230 -3.30 -14.07 -3.32
N TYR A 231 -2.42 -14.77 -2.62
CA TYR A 231 -2.47 -16.21 -2.43
C TYR A 231 -3.84 -16.67 -1.92
N ASN A 232 -4.45 -17.62 -2.64
CA ASN A 232 -5.72 -18.21 -2.27
C ASN A 232 -5.91 -19.55 -2.97
N GLN A 233 -6.20 -20.59 -2.17
CA GLN A 233 -6.39 -21.97 -2.62
C GLN A 233 -7.63 -22.18 -3.50
N ALA A 234 -8.53 -21.19 -3.58
CA ALA A 234 -9.70 -21.21 -4.45
C ALA A 234 -9.38 -20.98 -5.93
N TRP A 235 -8.16 -20.51 -6.26
CA TRP A 235 -7.67 -20.48 -7.63
C TRP A 235 -7.15 -21.86 -8.04
N THR A 236 -7.55 -22.31 -9.22
CA THR A 236 -7.04 -23.51 -9.88
C THR A 236 -6.47 -23.13 -11.23
N ALA A 237 -5.53 -23.93 -11.75
CA ALA A 237 -4.93 -23.71 -13.06
C ALA A 237 -4.91 -25.01 -13.86
N THR A 238 -5.30 -24.93 -15.13
CA THR A 238 -5.30 -26.06 -16.04
C THR A 238 -4.57 -25.72 -17.33
N ASP A 239 -3.98 -26.73 -17.98
CA ASP A 239 -3.39 -26.58 -19.31
C ASP A 239 -4.44 -26.56 -20.44
N ALA A 240 -3.96 -26.52 -21.68
CA ALA A 240 -4.78 -26.54 -22.89
C ALA A 240 -5.63 -27.80 -23.06
N ALA A 241 -5.16 -28.93 -22.53
CA ALA A 241 -5.87 -30.21 -22.55
C ALA A 241 -6.86 -30.35 -21.37
N GLY A 242 -6.89 -29.36 -20.47
CA GLY A 242 -7.69 -29.37 -19.25
C GLY A 242 -7.07 -30.17 -18.11
N ALA A 243 -5.79 -30.54 -18.20
CA ALA A 243 -5.07 -31.18 -17.11
C ALA A 243 -4.77 -30.18 -16.00
N ASP A 244 -4.97 -30.59 -14.75
CA ASP A 244 -4.74 -29.78 -13.56
C ASP A 244 -3.23 -29.59 -13.32
N LEU A 245 -2.80 -28.34 -13.12
CA LEU A 245 -1.42 -27.99 -12.78
C LEU A 245 -1.13 -28.11 -11.28
N GLY A 246 -2.11 -28.55 -10.50
CA GLY A 246 -2.01 -28.78 -9.07
C GLY A 246 -2.38 -27.56 -8.23
N ALA A 247 -2.15 -27.69 -6.92
CA ALA A 247 -2.48 -26.64 -5.96
C ALA A 247 -1.60 -25.39 -6.17
N PRO A 248 -2.15 -24.17 -5.97
CA PRO A 248 -1.38 -22.95 -6.05
C PRO A 248 -0.25 -22.94 -5.01
N THR A 249 0.93 -22.50 -5.44
CA THR A 249 2.09 -22.25 -4.58
C THR A 249 2.22 -20.75 -4.33
N GLN A 250 2.57 -20.36 -3.10
CA GLN A 250 2.85 -18.98 -2.78
C GLN A 250 4.24 -18.59 -3.32
N ILE A 251 4.30 -17.63 -4.23
CA ILE A 251 5.54 -17.13 -4.84
C ILE A 251 5.55 -15.60 -4.86
N ASP A 252 6.75 -15.02 -5.05
CA ASP A 252 6.96 -13.58 -5.27
C ASP A 252 6.33 -12.69 -4.18
N GLY A 253 6.50 -13.10 -2.92
CA GLY A 253 6.05 -12.30 -1.78
C GLY A 253 4.56 -12.41 -1.44
N GLY A 254 3.81 -13.33 -2.06
CA GLY A 254 2.45 -13.63 -1.62
C GLY A 254 1.42 -13.93 -2.71
N PHE A 255 1.84 -14.14 -3.95
CA PHE A 255 0.93 -14.40 -5.07
C PHE A 255 0.74 -15.90 -5.31
N ASN A 256 -0.38 -16.28 -5.94
CA ASN A 256 -0.55 -17.63 -6.47
C ASN A 256 0.36 -17.84 -7.70
N GLY A 257 1.04 -18.97 -7.74
CA GLY A 257 1.78 -19.41 -8.92
C GLY A 257 1.76 -20.93 -9.10
N TRP A 258 2.04 -21.35 -10.33
CA TRP A 258 2.15 -22.75 -10.73
C TRP A 258 3.45 -22.94 -11.52
N TRP A 259 4.12 -24.08 -11.27
CA TRP A 259 5.30 -24.47 -12.02
C TRP A 259 4.88 -25.05 -13.36
N LEU A 260 5.49 -24.56 -14.43
CA LEU A 260 5.37 -25.09 -15.77
C LEU A 260 6.65 -25.84 -16.12
N GLU A 261 6.50 -27.09 -16.52
CA GLU A 261 7.62 -27.92 -16.96
C GLU A 261 8.27 -27.37 -18.24
N PRO A 262 9.58 -27.61 -18.42
CA PRO A 262 10.33 -27.33 -19.65
C PRO A 262 9.54 -27.46 -20.97
N SER A 263 9.58 -26.40 -21.79
CA SER A 263 8.89 -26.30 -23.08
C SER A 263 9.61 -25.41 -24.09
N ASP A 264 9.73 -25.88 -25.32
CA ASP A 264 10.07 -24.99 -26.45
C ASP A 264 8.83 -24.38 -27.13
N GLN A 265 7.63 -24.77 -26.71
CA GLN A 265 6.36 -24.32 -27.27
C GLN A 265 5.61 -23.38 -26.32
N ALA A 266 4.87 -22.43 -26.89
CA ALA A 266 3.92 -21.63 -26.13
C ALA A 266 2.74 -22.50 -25.67
N ARG A 267 2.24 -22.26 -24.45
CA ARG A 267 1.16 -23.05 -23.85
C ARG A 267 0.08 -22.13 -23.27
N PRO A 268 -1.19 -22.30 -23.65
CA PRO A 268 -2.28 -21.61 -22.99
C PRO A 268 -2.60 -22.30 -21.65
N ILE A 269 -2.69 -21.50 -20.60
CA ILE A 269 -3.03 -21.87 -19.24
C ILE A 269 -4.31 -21.13 -18.86
N THR A 270 -5.26 -21.85 -18.29
CA THR A 270 -6.51 -21.28 -17.80
C THR A 270 -6.52 -21.33 -16.29
N MET A 271 -6.57 -20.15 -15.65
CA MET A 271 -6.71 -20.02 -14.21
C MET A 271 -8.14 -19.60 -13.85
N GLN A 272 -8.79 -20.32 -12.94
CA GLN A 272 -10.20 -20.09 -12.58
C GLN A 272 -10.44 -20.00 -11.08
N TRP A 273 -11.38 -19.13 -10.71
CA TRP A 273 -11.91 -19.02 -9.35
C TRP A 273 -13.05 -20.00 -9.13
N SER A 274 -12.75 -21.12 -8.50
CA SER A 274 -13.68 -22.23 -8.31
C SER A 274 -14.95 -21.90 -7.49
N PRO A 275 -14.92 -21.07 -6.42
CA PRO A 275 -16.10 -20.83 -5.58
C PRO A 275 -17.29 -20.16 -6.27
N GLN A 276 -17.10 -19.51 -7.43
CA GLN A 276 -18.17 -18.76 -8.08
C GLN A 276 -19.35 -19.66 -8.49
N ARG A 277 -19.09 -20.90 -8.92
CA ARG A 277 -20.16 -21.80 -9.40
C ARG A 277 -21.12 -22.18 -8.27
N GLY A 278 -20.58 -22.53 -7.10
CA GLY A 278 -21.38 -22.87 -5.92
C GLY A 278 -22.24 -21.69 -5.46
N LEU A 279 -21.63 -20.48 -5.40
CA LEU A 279 -22.35 -19.26 -5.05
C LEU A 279 -23.49 -18.95 -6.05
N THR A 280 -23.25 -19.08 -7.35
CA THR A 280 -24.28 -18.85 -8.37
C THR A 280 -25.46 -19.81 -8.20
N ILE A 281 -25.20 -21.11 -7.96
CA ILE A 281 -26.27 -22.08 -7.70
C ILE A 281 -27.04 -21.71 -6.43
N ALA A 282 -26.35 -21.39 -5.34
CA ALA A 282 -26.98 -20.99 -4.08
C ALA A 282 -27.88 -19.75 -4.26
N LEU A 283 -27.44 -18.76 -5.03
CA LEU A 283 -28.23 -17.56 -5.33
C LEU A 283 -29.46 -17.88 -6.19
N ILE A 284 -29.36 -18.75 -7.19
CA ILE A 284 -30.51 -19.19 -8.00
C ILE A 284 -31.54 -19.93 -7.13
N VAL A 285 -31.08 -20.82 -6.25
CA VAL A 285 -31.94 -21.56 -5.30
C VAL A 285 -32.63 -20.58 -4.34
N ALA A 286 -31.91 -19.62 -3.77
CA ALA A 286 -32.49 -18.61 -2.89
C ALA A 286 -33.54 -17.75 -3.62
N PHE A 287 -33.22 -17.28 -4.84
CA PHE A 287 -34.12 -16.47 -5.65
C PHE A 287 -35.41 -17.22 -6.01
N THR A 288 -35.30 -18.48 -6.44
CA THR A 288 -36.47 -19.32 -6.76
C THR A 288 -37.32 -19.62 -5.53
N ALA A 289 -36.71 -19.83 -4.36
CA ALA A 289 -37.44 -19.99 -3.11
C ALA A 289 -38.24 -18.72 -2.75
N VAL A 290 -37.65 -17.53 -2.88
CA VAL A 290 -38.34 -16.25 -2.65
C VAL A 290 -39.52 -16.08 -3.60
N LEU A 291 -39.35 -16.38 -4.89
CA LEU A 291 -40.45 -16.34 -5.87
C LEU A 291 -41.57 -17.32 -5.51
N GLY A 292 -41.23 -18.53 -5.04
CA GLY A 292 -42.19 -19.50 -4.54
C GLY A 292 -42.99 -18.96 -3.35
N CYS A 293 -42.31 -18.34 -2.37
CA CYS A 293 -42.97 -17.69 -1.23
C CYS A 293 -43.92 -16.57 -1.67
N ILE A 294 -43.52 -15.72 -2.62
CA ILE A 294 -44.36 -14.65 -3.18
C ILE A 294 -45.59 -15.24 -3.88
N ALA A 295 -45.41 -16.28 -4.71
CA ALA A 295 -46.51 -16.93 -5.42
C ALA A 295 -47.53 -17.53 -4.44
N LEU A 296 -47.07 -18.17 -3.36
CA LEU A 296 -47.93 -18.68 -2.30
C LEU A 296 -48.66 -17.54 -1.55
N ALA A 297 -47.96 -16.45 -1.23
CA ALA A 297 -48.55 -15.29 -0.58
C ALA A 297 -49.66 -14.66 -1.45
N VAL A 298 -49.38 -14.38 -2.72
CA VAL A 298 -50.35 -13.82 -3.67
C VAL A 298 -51.50 -14.80 -3.93
N GLY A 299 -51.22 -16.10 -4.09
CA GLY A 299 -52.23 -17.13 -4.26
C GLY A 299 -53.18 -17.23 -3.06
N SER A 300 -52.63 -17.14 -1.85
CA SER A 300 -53.43 -17.12 -0.61
C SER A 300 -54.27 -15.84 -0.47
N TRP A 301 -53.76 -14.70 -0.95
CA TRP A 301 -54.48 -13.45 -0.94
C TRP A 301 -55.64 -13.47 -1.93
N ARG A 302 -55.40 -13.95 -3.17
CA ARG A 302 -56.42 -14.09 -4.22
C ARG A 302 -57.54 -15.06 -3.83
N ARG A 303 -57.20 -16.21 -3.25
CA ARG A 303 -58.20 -17.19 -2.76
C ARG A 303 -59.05 -16.62 -1.62
N ARG A 304 -58.46 -15.80 -0.75
CA ARG A 304 -59.19 -15.11 0.32
C ARG A 304 -60.12 -14.02 -0.21
N SER A 305 -59.77 -13.33 -1.29
CA SER A 305 -60.65 -12.34 -1.92
C SER A 305 -61.81 -12.94 -2.72
N THR A 306 -61.69 -14.17 -3.23
CA THR A 306 -62.80 -14.87 -3.90
C THR A 306 -63.71 -15.66 -2.96
N ALA A 307 -63.24 -15.95 -1.74
CA ALA A 307 -64.04 -16.59 -0.70
C ALA A 307 -64.80 -15.53 0.11
N SER A 308 -65.84 -14.94 -0.47
CA SER A 308 -66.88 -14.21 0.28
C SER A 308 -67.78 -15.22 1.01
N ALA A 309 -67.23 -15.92 2.00
CA ALA A 309 -68.02 -16.66 2.99
C ALA A 309 -68.01 -15.84 4.29
N PRO A 310 -69.15 -15.67 4.98
CA PRO A 310 -69.20 -14.92 6.22
C PRO A 310 -68.29 -15.62 7.25
N ARG A 311 -67.28 -14.90 7.73
CA ARG A 311 -66.42 -15.34 8.83
C ARG A 311 -67.26 -15.36 10.10
N GLN A 312 -67.69 -16.53 10.56
CA GLN A 312 -67.96 -16.72 11.97
C GLN A 312 -66.61 -16.61 12.69
N LEU A 313 -66.37 -15.48 13.36
CA LEU A 313 -65.31 -15.36 14.36
C LEU A 313 -65.73 -16.18 15.57
N VAL A 314 -65.40 -17.47 15.57
CA VAL A 314 -65.12 -18.18 16.82
C VAL A 314 -63.66 -17.87 17.12
N ALA A 315 -63.45 -16.97 18.08
CA ALA A 315 -62.12 -16.62 18.55
C ALA A 315 -61.58 -17.74 19.45
N ASP A 316 -61.05 -18.80 18.83
CA ASP A 316 -60.07 -19.63 19.52
C ASP A 316 -58.71 -18.93 19.47
N PRO A 317 -57.97 -18.83 20.59
CA PRO A 317 -56.65 -18.23 20.59
C PRO A 317 -55.72 -19.02 19.67
N PRO A 318 -54.77 -18.37 18.96
CA PRO A 318 -53.77 -19.09 18.19
C PRO A 318 -52.79 -19.73 19.17
N LEU A 319 -53.14 -20.89 19.71
CA LEU A 319 -52.12 -21.84 20.09
C LEU A 319 -51.33 -22.12 18.82
N LEU A 320 -50.02 -21.91 18.85
CA LEU A 320 -49.11 -22.40 17.81
C LEU A 320 -49.54 -23.82 17.49
N ALA A 321 -50.20 -24.01 16.33
CA ALA A 321 -50.66 -25.30 15.87
C ALA A 321 -49.43 -26.09 15.41
N LEU A 322 -48.56 -26.44 16.36
CA LEU A 322 -47.45 -27.38 16.20
C LEU A 322 -47.96 -28.79 15.86
N VAL A 323 -49.27 -28.99 15.99
CA VAL A 323 -50.00 -30.20 15.63
C VAL A 323 -50.83 -29.95 14.37
N ALA A 324 -50.16 -29.57 13.28
CA ALA A 324 -50.80 -29.56 11.97
C ALA A 324 -51.16 -30.99 11.53
N ASP A 325 -52.26 -31.13 10.80
CA ASP A 325 -52.85 -32.38 10.35
C ASP A 325 -51.84 -33.37 9.73
N ARG A 326 -52.08 -34.66 9.96
CA ARG A 326 -51.32 -35.74 9.30
C ARG A 326 -51.51 -35.61 7.80
N HIS A 327 -50.42 -35.38 7.09
CA HIS A 327 -50.46 -35.30 5.63
C HIS A 327 -50.62 -36.71 5.03
N GLY A 328 -51.22 -36.79 3.84
CA GLY A 328 -51.31 -38.04 3.10
C GLY A 328 -49.93 -38.64 2.80
N HIS A 329 -49.86 -39.96 2.67
CA HIS A 329 -48.59 -40.64 2.39
C HIS A 329 -47.87 -40.11 1.14
N ALA A 330 -48.63 -39.77 0.10
CA ALA A 330 -48.09 -39.27 -1.16
C ALA A 330 -47.37 -37.92 -0.97
N THR A 331 -47.91 -37.01 -0.17
CA THR A 331 -47.30 -35.70 0.07
C THR A 331 -46.09 -35.82 1.00
N ALA A 332 -46.13 -36.69 2.02
CA ALA A 332 -44.98 -36.97 2.86
C ALA A 332 -43.81 -37.59 2.06
N ALA A 333 -44.10 -38.54 1.17
CA ALA A 333 -43.11 -39.16 0.30
C ALA A 333 -42.51 -38.17 -0.71
N ALA A 334 -43.35 -37.30 -1.32
CA ALA A 334 -42.87 -36.27 -2.24
C ALA A 334 -41.94 -35.25 -1.55
N THR A 335 -42.26 -34.87 -0.31
CA THR A 335 -41.45 -33.92 0.47
C THR A 335 -40.11 -34.54 0.89
N ALA A 336 -40.15 -35.81 1.32
CA ALA A 336 -38.95 -36.59 1.65
C ALA A 336 -38.03 -36.79 0.44
N GLY A 337 -38.60 -37.13 -0.73
CA GLY A 337 -37.84 -37.25 -1.98
C GLY A 337 -37.23 -35.92 -2.42
N GLY A 338 -38.00 -34.82 -2.32
CA GLY A 338 -37.50 -33.48 -2.61
C GLY A 338 -36.31 -33.09 -1.74
N LEU A 339 -36.36 -33.37 -0.43
CA LEU A 339 -35.26 -33.08 0.49
C LEU A 339 -33.96 -33.79 0.10
N ILE A 340 -34.03 -35.08 -0.23
CA ILE A 340 -32.86 -35.87 -0.63
C ILE A 340 -32.26 -35.34 -1.93
N VAL A 341 -33.10 -35.14 -2.96
CA VAL A 341 -32.67 -34.71 -4.29
C VAL A 341 -32.08 -33.28 -4.24
N ILE A 342 -32.73 -32.36 -3.54
CA ILE A 342 -32.24 -30.98 -3.40
C ILE A 342 -30.92 -30.96 -2.63
N SER A 343 -30.79 -31.72 -1.54
CA SER A 343 -29.54 -31.76 -0.76
C SER A 343 -28.36 -32.32 -1.57
N ALA A 344 -28.61 -33.37 -2.37
CA ALA A 344 -27.58 -33.97 -3.23
C ALA A 344 -27.13 -33.04 -4.36
N LEU A 345 -28.06 -32.26 -4.96
CA LEU A 345 -27.77 -31.41 -6.10
C LEU A 345 -27.21 -30.04 -5.71
N VAL A 346 -27.62 -29.48 -4.57
CA VAL A 346 -27.25 -28.11 -4.16
C VAL A 346 -25.99 -28.09 -3.30
N ILE A 347 -25.80 -29.09 -2.44
CA ILE A 347 -24.67 -29.13 -1.50
C ILE A 347 -23.56 -30.02 -2.07
N ASP A 348 -23.77 -31.34 -2.08
CA ASP A 348 -22.88 -32.35 -2.65
C ASP A 348 -23.58 -33.73 -2.55
N PRO A 349 -23.29 -34.70 -3.45
CA PRO A 349 -23.95 -36.01 -3.45
C PRO A 349 -23.96 -36.74 -2.10
N ARG A 350 -22.92 -36.59 -1.27
CA ARG A 350 -22.87 -37.22 0.06
C ARG A 350 -23.91 -36.67 1.05
N TRP A 351 -24.37 -35.45 0.84
CA TRP A 351 -25.42 -34.84 1.67
C TRP A 351 -26.81 -35.38 1.35
N GLY A 352 -27.02 -35.92 0.13
CA GLY A 352 -28.20 -36.70 -0.18
C GLY A 352 -28.36 -37.90 0.75
N LEU A 353 -27.25 -38.57 1.10
CA LEU A 353 -27.24 -39.70 2.04
C LEU A 353 -27.59 -39.27 3.47
N LEU A 354 -27.03 -38.15 3.94
CA LEU A 354 -27.36 -37.60 5.26
C LEU A 354 -28.82 -37.15 5.36
N ALA A 355 -29.39 -36.64 4.26
CA ALA A 355 -30.79 -36.23 4.17
C ALA A 355 -31.80 -37.40 4.23
N VAL A 356 -31.36 -38.65 4.08
CA VAL A 356 -32.23 -39.84 4.18
C VAL A 356 -32.85 -39.96 5.57
N VAL A 357 -32.10 -39.64 6.63
CA VAL A 357 -32.57 -39.76 8.02
C VAL A 357 -33.79 -38.87 8.30
N PRO A 358 -33.74 -37.54 8.06
CA PRO A 358 -34.93 -36.69 8.21
C PRO A 358 -36.03 -37.00 7.18
N ALA A 359 -35.69 -37.48 5.98
CA ALA A 359 -36.66 -37.90 4.97
C ALA A 359 -37.48 -39.12 5.43
N VAL A 360 -36.84 -40.15 6.02
CA VAL A 360 -37.51 -41.32 6.59
C VAL A 360 -38.40 -40.93 7.76
N LEU A 361 -37.92 -40.06 8.66
CA LEU A 361 -38.73 -39.54 9.76
C LEU A 361 -39.97 -38.77 9.26
N THR A 362 -39.86 -38.06 8.14
CA THR A 362 -40.99 -37.34 7.52
C THR A 362 -42.05 -38.30 7.00
N VAL A 363 -41.64 -39.40 6.36
CA VAL A 363 -42.55 -40.44 5.86
C VAL A 363 -43.21 -41.21 7.02
N LEU A 364 -42.45 -41.54 8.06
CA LEU A 364 -42.93 -42.28 9.23
C LEU A 364 -43.89 -41.45 10.09
N LEU A 365 -43.53 -40.22 10.40
CA LEU A 365 -44.29 -39.36 11.31
C LEU A 365 -45.43 -38.63 10.59
N ARG A 366 -45.39 -38.52 9.26
CA ARG A 366 -46.36 -37.80 8.40
C ARG A 366 -46.64 -36.38 8.85
N ARG A 367 -45.65 -35.76 9.49
CA ARG A 367 -45.71 -34.43 10.12
C ARG A 367 -44.57 -33.58 9.56
N PRO A 368 -44.74 -32.99 8.37
CA PRO A 368 -43.69 -32.20 7.73
C PRO A 368 -43.32 -30.95 8.53
N ALA A 369 -44.17 -30.48 9.45
CA ALA A 369 -43.83 -29.39 10.38
C ALA A 369 -42.65 -29.70 11.32
N LEU A 370 -42.36 -30.99 11.58
CA LEU A 370 -41.21 -31.42 12.38
C LEU A 370 -39.88 -31.33 11.60
N LEU A 371 -39.92 -31.16 10.27
CA LEU A 371 -38.73 -30.92 9.45
C LEU A 371 -38.01 -29.62 9.83
N GLY A 372 -38.74 -28.58 10.24
CA GLY A 372 -38.14 -27.31 10.67
C GLY A 372 -37.21 -27.48 11.87
N TRP A 373 -37.52 -28.44 12.76
CA TRP A 373 -36.70 -28.76 13.93
C TRP A 373 -35.54 -29.70 13.62
N CYS A 374 -35.69 -30.60 12.63
CA CYS A 374 -34.61 -31.49 12.19
C CYS A 374 -33.62 -30.80 11.23
N ALA A 375 -34.05 -29.74 10.53
CA ALA A 375 -33.19 -28.94 9.65
C ALA A 375 -32.21 -28.04 10.43
N ALA A 376 -32.60 -27.57 11.62
CA ALA A 376 -31.78 -26.72 12.49
C ALA A 376 -30.41 -27.32 12.89
N PRO A 377 -30.30 -28.61 13.29
CA PRO A 377 -29.00 -29.20 13.58
C PRO A 377 -28.14 -29.41 12.32
N ILE A 378 -28.75 -29.64 11.15
CA ILE A 378 -28.02 -29.82 9.88
C ILE A 378 -27.39 -28.49 9.43
N THR A 379 -28.10 -27.37 9.55
CA THR A 379 -27.53 -26.03 9.30
C THR A 379 -26.50 -25.62 10.36
N ALA A 380 -26.69 -26.01 11.63
CA ALA A 380 -25.71 -25.78 12.68
C ALA A 380 -24.38 -26.53 12.45
N THR A 381 -24.44 -27.78 11.95
CA THR A 381 -23.23 -28.53 11.55
C THR A 381 -22.53 -27.93 10.33
N PHE A 382 -23.26 -27.23 9.45
CA PHE A 382 -22.69 -26.56 8.28
C PHE A 382 -21.81 -25.36 8.67
N GLY A 383 -22.19 -24.62 9.72
CA GLY A 383 -21.41 -23.48 10.24
C GLY A 383 -20.16 -23.85 11.03
N LEU A 384 -19.92 -25.14 11.31
CA LEU A 384 -18.75 -25.62 12.04
C LEU A 384 -17.68 -26.24 11.12
N TRP A 385 -17.98 -26.46 9.84
CA TRP A 385 -17.11 -27.13 8.87
C TRP A 385 -16.66 -26.24 7.69
N VAL A 386 -17.11 -24.99 7.66
CA VAL A 386 -16.61 -23.90 6.80
C VAL A 386 -15.87 -22.92 7.71
#